data_AF-A0A8I0HPM4-F1
#
_entry.id   AF-A0A8I0HPM4-F1
#
_cell.length_a   1.000
_cell.length_b   1.000
_cell.length_c   1.000
_cell.angle_alpha   90.00
_cell.angle_beta   90.00
_cell.angle_gamma   90.00
#
_symmetry.space_group_name_H-M   'P 1'
#
loop_
_entity.id
_entity.type
_entity.pdbx_description
1 polymer ?
#
loop_
_entity_poly.entity_id
_entity_poly.type
_entity_poly.pdbx_seq_one_letter_code
_entity_poly.pdbx_strand_id
1 'polypeptide(L)'
;MKSWNITMITGLAGVVYFALISLVFAPMNLTIGMFVAFMALTVLAIATAVVNAREAAISTWRTWVGLVGALLIALPGVSSVVANLLLGTGGGLLTLANTLATVASIGMLVMLPVGIVMCLVAGFSRYHATRRVFA
;
A
#
# COMPACT_ATOMS: atom_id res chain seq x y z
N MET A 1 16.34 20.35 5.33
CA MET A 1 16.41 19.15 4.47
C MET A 1 15.04 18.93 3.86
N LYS A 2 14.92 18.87 2.53
CA LYS A 2 13.63 18.69 1.83
C LYS A 2 13.04 17.36 2.32
N SER A 3 11.98 17.40 3.14
CA SER A 3 11.39 16.16 3.66
C SER A 3 10.82 15.39 2.47
N TRP A 4 11.42 14.25 2.17
CA TRP A 4 10.89 13.34 1.18
C TRP A 4 9.52 12.88 1.69
N ASN A 5 8.46 13.26 0.99
CA ASN A 5 7.11 12.94 1.41
C ASN A 5 6.81 11.46 1.12
N ILE A 6 7.06 10.60 2.12
CA ILE A 6 6.92 9.15 2.02
C ILE A 6 5.51 8.72 1.57
N THR A 7 4.47 9.51 1.91
CA THR A 7 3.09 9.26 1.48
C THR A 7 2.93 9.44 -0.03
N MET A 8 3.55 10.49 -0.58
CA MET A 8 3.59 10.71 -2.03
C MET A 8 4.36 9.61 -2.75
N ILE A 9 5.52 9.22 -2.21
CA ILE A 9 6.36 8.16 -2.78
C ILE A 9 5.61 6.83 -2.82
N THR A 10 4.88 6.50 -1.75
CA THR A 10 4.07 5.28 -1.68
C THR A 10 2.95 5.28 -2.71
N GLY A 11 2.27 6.41 -2.89
CA GLY A 11 1.29 6.57 -3.96
C GLY A 11 1.91 6.36 -5.34
N LEU A 12 3.05 6.99 -5.64
CA LEU A 12 3.74 6.85 -6.92
C LEU A 12 4.26 5.43 -7.16
N ALA A 13 4.83 4.79 -6.15
CA ALA A 13 5.25 3.39 -6.22
C ALA A 13 4.07 2.45 -6.50
N GLY A 14 2.90 2.74 -5.93
CA GLY A 14 1.68 2.01 -6.22
C GLY A 14 1.20 2.18 -7.66
N VAL A 15 1.30 3.38 -8.24
CA VAL A 15 1.03 3.61 -9.67
C VAL A 15 1.99 2.81 -10.55
N VAL A 16 3.29 2.83 -10.22
CA VAL A 16 4.32 2.05 -10.94
C VAL A 16 4.02 0.56 -10.85
N TYR A 17 3.65 0.06 -9.67
CA TYR A 17 3.24 -1.34 -9.49
C TYR A 17 2.03 -1.70 -10.36
N PHE A 18 1.01 -0.83 -10.40
CA PHE A 18 -0.18 -1.06 -11.21
C PHE A 18 0.13 -1.09 -12.72
N ALA A 19 1.01 -0.20 -13.18
CA ALA A 19 1.50 -0.19 -14.55
C ALA A 19 2.32 -1.44 -14.89
N LEU A 20 3.23 -1.85 -13.99
CA LEU A 20 4.05 -3.06 -14.17
C LEU A 20 3.19 -4.33 -14.20
N ILE A 21 2.16 -4.43 -13.36
CA ILE A 21 1.21 -5.55 -13.41
C ILE A 21 0.51 -5.59 -14.76
N SER A 22 -0.04 -4.46 -15.19
CA SER A 22 -0.89 -4.40 -16.37
C SER A 22 -0.10 -4.61 -17.67
N LEU A 23 1.12 -4.09 -17.75
CA LEU A 23 1.91 -4.04 -18.99
C LEU A 23 2.98 -5.13 -19.08
N VAL A 24 3.44 -5.67 -17.95
CA VAL A 24 4.59 -6.60 -17.92
C VAL A 24 4.21 -7.89 -17.23
N PHE A 25 3.85 -7.86 -15.95
CA PHE A 25 3.75 -9.09 -15.17
C PHE A 25 2.56 -9.97 -15.57
N ALA A 26 1.37 -9.39 -15.79
CA ALA A 26 0.20 -10.16 -16.19
C ALA A 26 0.33 -10.69 -17.63
N PRO A 27 0.71 -9.88 -18.65
CA PRO A 27 0.86 -10.38 -20.02
C PRO A 27 1.94 -11.46 -20.17
N MET A 28 3.03 -11.38 -19.38
CA MET A 28 4.15 -12.33 -19.43
C MET A 28 4.03 -13.49 -18.42
N ASN A 29 2.92 -13.57 -17.68
CA ASN A 29 2.68 -14.57 -16.62
C ASN A 29 3.81 -14.65 -15.56
N LEU A 30 4.41 -13.51 -15.21
CA LEU A 30 5.51 -13.41 -14.24
C LEU A 30 4.99 -13.33 -12.79
N THR A 31 4.42 -14.44 -12.32
CA THR A 31 3.75 -14.54 -11.01
C THR A 31 4.66 -14.20 -9.83
N ILE A 32 5.92 -14.66 -9.84
CA ILE A 32 6.91 -14.38 -8.79
C ILE A 32 7.28 -12.89 -8.77
N GLY A 33 7.50 -12.30 -9.94
CA GLY A 33 7.83 -10.87 -10.07
C GLY A 33 6.71 -9.98 -9.54
N MET A 34 5.46 -10.33 -9.86
CA MET A 34 4.26 -9.67 -9.35
C MET A 34 4.20 -9.73 -7.82
N PHE A 35 4.42 -10.90 -7.23
CA PHE A 35 4.39 -11.09 -5.78
C PHE A 35 5.50 -10.30 -5.07
N VAL A 36 6.74 -10.34 -5.58
CA VAL A 36 7.86 -9.60 -4.98
C VAL A 36 7.63 -8.09 -5.04
N ALA A 37 7.18 -7.56 -6.18
CA ALA A 37 6.86 -6.14 -6.33
C ALA A 37 5.73 -5.71 -5.37
N PHE A 38 4.73 -6.57 -5.20
CA PHE A 38 3.64 -6.33 -4.27
C PHE A 38 4.11 -6.31 -2.80
N MET A 39 5.02 -7.20 -2.42
CA MET A 39 5.61 -7.22 -1.08
C MET A 39 6.40 -5.95 -0.78
N ALA A 40 7.20 -5.47 -1.75
CA ALA A 40 7.92 -4.22 -1.61
C ALA A 40 6.97 -3.02 -1.40
N LEU A 41 5.88 -2.96 -2.18
CA LEU A 41 4.85 -1.94 -2.02
C LEU A 41 4.16 -2.02 -0.65
N THR A 42 3.89 -3.23 -0.17
CA THR A 42 3.28 -3.49 1.14
C THR A 42 4.17 -2.96 2.27
N VAL A 43 5.47 -3.26 2.24
CA VAL A 43 6.43 -2.75 3.24
C VAL A 43 6.48 -1.23 3.23
N LEU A 44 6.52 -0.62 2.04
CA LEU A 44 6.51 0.83 1.89
C LEU A 44 5.21 1.46 2.43
N ALA A 45 4.07 0.80 2.21
CA ALA A 45 2.79 1.22 2.75
C ALA A 45 2.75 1.13 4.29
N ILE A 46 3.30 0.07 4.88
CA ILE A 46 3.43 -0.04 6.35
C ILE A 46 4.30 1.09 6.90
N ALA A 47 5.46 1.34 6.29
CA ALA A 47 6.35 2.44 6.71
C ALA A 47 5.62 3.80 6.65
N THR A 48 4.85 4.04 5.60
CA THR A 48 4.03 5.25 5.45
C THR A 48 2.92 5.33 6.49
N ALA A 49 2.22 4.23 6.79
CA ALA A 49 1.22 4.21 7.85
C ALA A 49 1.83 4.56 9.21
N VAL A 50 3.01 4.00 9.53
CA VAL A 50 3.72 4.31 10.78
C VAL A 50 4.13 5.79 10.86
N VAL A 51 4.66 6.36 9.77
CA VAL A 51 5.02 7.79 9.74
C VAL A 51 3.79 8.67 9.95
N ASN A 52 2.69 8.38 9.26
CA ASN A 52 1.44 9.11 9.40
C ASN A 52 0.83 8.98 10.81
N ALA A 53 0.91 7.79 11.42
CA ALA A 53 0.44 7.55 12.78
C ALA A 53 1.25 8.34 13.82
N ARG A 54 2.57 8.44 13.64
CA ARG A 54 3.43 9.28 14.51
C ARG A 54 3.09 10.76 14.39
N GLU A 55 2.72 11.22 13.21
CA GLU A 55 2.28 12.60 12.95
C GLU A 55 0.83 12.86 13.40
N ALA A 56 0.08 11.85 13.88
CA ALA A 56 -1.32 12.01 14.27
C ALA A 56 -1.53 12.98 15.45
N ALA A 57 -0.50 13.23 16.26
CA ALA A 57 -0.52 14.26 17.29
C ALA A 57 -0.73 15.68 16.71
N ILE A 58 -0.32 15.92 15.46
CA ILE A 58 -0.63 17.13 14.69
C ILE A 58 -1.68 16.73 13.64
N SER A 59 -2.87 16.42 14.13
CA SER A 59 -3.98 15.87 13.34
C SER A 59 -4.43 16.86 12.26
N THR A 60 -3.96 16.68 11.05
CA THR A 60 -4.53 17.30 9.84
C THR A 60 -5.30 16.25 9.05
N TRP A 61 -6.30 16.68 8.26
CA TRP A 61 -7.03 15.77 7.38
C TRP A 61 -6.09 15.00 6.43
N ARG A 62 -4.97 15.62 6.02
CA ARG A 62 -3.94 15.00 5.17
C ARG A 62 -3.20 13.86 5.88
N THR A 63 -3.07 13.94 7.20
CA THR A 63 -2.48 12.89 8.05
C THR A 63 -3.37 11.65 8.06
N TRP A 64 -4.67 11.85 8.27
CA TRP A 64 -5.65 10.77 8.26
C TRP A 64 -5.85 10.13 6.88
N VAL A 65 -5.96 10.94 5.82
CA VAL A 65 -6.08 10.41 4.45
C VAL A 65 -4.83 9.65 4.03
N GLY A 66 -3.63 10.13 4.41
CA GLY A 66 -2.38 9.42 4.17
C GLY A 66 -2.29 8.09 4.94
N LEU A 67 -2.72 8.09 6.21
CA LEU A 67 -2.77 6.89 7.05
C LEU A 67 -3.73 5.85 6.47
N VAL A 68 -4.98 6.24 6.21
CA VAL A 68 -6.01 5.34 5.65
C VAL A 68 -5.57 4.82 4.30
N GLY A 69 -5.06 5.69 3.42
CA GLY A 69 -4.55 5.29 2.11
C GLY A 69 -3.45 4.24 2.21
N ALA A 70 -2.50 4.42 3.13
CA ALA A 70 -1.42 3.48 3.36
C ALA A 70 -1.91 2.14 3.94
N LEU A 71 -2.87 2.16 4.86
CA LEU A 71 -3.47 0.95 5.42
C LEU A 71 -4.24 0.14 4.37
N LEU A 72 -4.96 0.81 3.46
CA LEU A 72 -5.66 0.16 2.35
C LEU A 72 -4.72 -0.55 1.36
N ILE A 73 -3.48 -0.07 1.23
CA ILE A 73 -2.43 -0.75 0.44
C ILE A 73 -1.78 -1.89 1.24
N ALA A 74 -1.55 -1.70 2.55
CA ALA A 74 -0.85 -2.65 3.39
C ALA A 74 -1.69 -3.89 3.74
N LEU A 75 -2.99 -3.71 4.01
CA LEU A 75 -3.91 -4.77 4.43
C LEU A 75 -3.92 -5.96 3.47
N PRO A 76 -4.11 -5.79 2.15
CA PRO A 76 -4.12 -6.90 1.21
C PRO A 76 -2.77 -7.63 1.14
N GLY A 77 -1.67 -6.89 1.30
CA GLY A 77 -0.32 -7.44 1.34
C GLY A 77 -0.09 -8.34 2.55
N VAL A 78 -0.40 -7.83 3.74
CA VAL A 78 -0.28 -8.58 5.01
C VAL A 78 -1.19 -9.81 4.98
N SER A 79 -2.44 -9.67 4.53
CA SER A 79 -3.37 -10.80 4.39
C SER A 79 -2.80 -11.88 3.46
N SER A 80 -2.14 -11.51 2.35
CA SER A 80 -1.53 -12.49 1.47
C SER A 80 -0.34 -13.22 2.10
N VAL A 81 0.51 -12.52 2.88
CA VAL A 81 1.64 -13.14 3.57
C VAL A 81 1.14 -14.14 4.61
N VAL A 82 0.18 -13.73 5.44
CA VAL A 82 -0.39 -14.59 6.48
C VAL A 82 -1.11 -15.79 5.85
N ALA A 83 -1.87 -15.59 4.77
CA ALA A 83 -2.51 -16.69 4.05
C ALA A 83 -1.49 -17.72 3.57
N ASN A 84 -0.40 -17.28 2.91
CA ASN A 84 0.64 -18.19 2.41
C ASN A 84 1.36 -18.94 3.54
N LEU A 85 1.65 -18.27 4.66
CA LEU A 85 2.25 -18.91 5.83
C LEU A 85 1.33 -19.99 6.41
N LEU A 86 0.03 -19.72 6.50
CA LEU A 86 -0.96 -20.67 7.01
C LEU A 86 -1.21 -21.86 6.08
N LEU A 87 -1.11 -21.67 4.76
CA LEU A 87 -1.20 -22.78 3.80
C LEU A 87 0.03 -23.70 3.90
N GLY A 88 1.19 -23.16 4.28
CA GLY A 88 2.42 -23.93 4.48
C GLY A 88 2.44 -24.83 5.72
N THR A 89 1.53 -24.66 6.69
CA THR A 89 1.56 -25.39 7.97
C THR A 89 0.73 -26.69 7.99
N GLY A 90 0.15 -27.12 6.87
CA GLY A 90 -0.38 -28.48 6.74
C GLY A 90 -1.81 -28.73 7.26
N GLY A 91 -2.70 -27.74 7.17
CA GLY A 91 -4.15 -28.00 7.09
C GLY A 91 -5.03 -27.58 8.27
N GLY A 92 -4.47 -27.33 9.45
CA GLY A 92 -5.26 -26.98 10.66
C GLY A 92 -6.03 -25.64 10.57
N LEU A 93 -5.64 -24.75 9.65
CA LEU A 93 -6.20 -23.40 9.50
C LEU A 93 -6.60 -23.07 8.06
N LEU A 94 -6.95 -24.09 7.26
CA LEU A 94 -7.25 -23.94 5.83
C LEU A 94 -8.36 -22.90 5.54
N THR A 95 -9.43 -22.90 6.34
CA THR A 95 -10.53 -21.93 6.21
C THR A 95 -10.07 -20.49 6.42
N LEU A 96 -9.23 -20.25 7.43
CA LEU A 96 -8.68 -18.93 7.72
C LEU A 96 -7.74 -18.48 6.61
N ALA A 97 -6.88 -19.38 6.11
CA ALA A 97 -5.97 -19.10 5.02
C ALA A 97 -6.71 -18.71 3.73
N ASN A 98 -7.77 -19.45 3.37
CA ASN A 98 -8.59 -19.14 2.20
C ASN A 98 -9.36 -17.82 2.35
N THR A 99 -9.82 -17.52 3.57
CA THR A 99 -10.48 -16.24 3.87
C THR A 99 -9.50 -15.07 3.69
N LEU A 100 -8.28 -15.20 4.21
CA LEU A 100 -7.22 -14.20 4.06
C LEU A 100 -6.75 -14.04 2.62
N ALA A 101 -6.68 -15.12 1.84
CA ALA A 101 -6.40 -15.06 0.40
C ALA A 101 -7.52 -14.33 -0.37
N THR A 102 -8.77 -14.50 0.06
CA THR A 102 -9.92 -13.78 -0.50
C THR A 102 -9.86 -12.29 -0.16
N VAL A 103 -9.55 -11.94 1.09
CA VAL A 103 -9.34 -10.54 1.51
C VAL A 103 -8.17 -9.92 0.74
N ALA A 104 -7.07 -10.66 0.53
CA ALA A 104 -5.94 -10.20 -0.26
C ALA A 104 -6.30 -9.93 -1.73
N SER A 105 -7.07 -10.82 -2.36
CA SER A 105 -7.49 -10.66 -3.77
C SER A 105 -8.49 -9.52 -3.96
N ILE A 106 -9.54 -9.44 -3.14
CA ILE A 106 -10.50 -8.31 -3.14
C ILE A 106 -9.76 -7.00 -2.82
N GLY A 107 -8.86 -7.05 -1.85
CA GLY A 107 -8.04 -5.93 -1.44
C GLY A 107 -7.14 -5.40 -2.56
N MET A 108 -6.53 -6.29 -3.35
CA MET A 108 -5.73 -5.89 -4.51
C MET A 108 -6.58 -5.25 -5.62
N LEU A 109 -7.83 -5.67 -5.80
CA LEU A 109 -8.70 -5.11 -6.84
C LEU A 109 -9.31 -3.76 -6.46
N VAL A 110 -9.74 -3.61 -5.21
CA VAL A 110 -10.55 -2.45 -4.78
C VAL A 110 -9.78 -1.54 -3.83
N MET A 111 -9.18 -2.11 -2.79
CA MET A 111 -8.54 -1.31 -1.74
C MET A 111 -7.24 -0.68 -2.23
N LEU A 112 -6.46 -1.39 -3.04
CA LEU A 112 -5.18 -0.92 -3.54
C LEU A 112 -5.29 0.33 -4.44
N PRO A 113 -6.16 0.39 -5.47
CA PRO A 113 -6.36 1.62 -6.23
C PRO A 113 -6.83 2.80 -5.37
N VAL A 114 -7.77 2.57 -4.45
CA VAL A 114 -8.28 3.61 -3.54
C VAL A 114 -7.16 4.12 -2.63
N GLY A 115 -6.38 3.21 -2.06
CA GLY A 115 -5.25 3.54 -1.19
C GLY A 115 -4.17 4.34 -1.92
N ILE A 116 -3.86 3.97 -3.16
CA ILE A 116 -2.92 4.71 -4.03
C ILE A 116 -3.39 6.15 -4.22
N VAL A 117 -4.65 6.34 -4.60
CA VAL A 117 -5.22 7.68 -4.82
C VAL A 117 -5.19 8.49 -3.53
N MET A 118 -5.59 7.91 -2.40
CA MET A 118 -5.55 8.61 -1.10
C MET A 118 -4.13 9.03 -0.71
N CYS A 119 -3.14 8.15 -0.89
CA CYS A 119 -1.72 8.46 -0.66
C CYS A 119 -1.22 9.59 -1.57
N LEU A 120 -1.58 9.59 -2.86
CA LEU A 120 -1.22 10.66 -3.78
C LEU A 120 -1.87 11.99 -3.39
N VAL A 121 -3.17 12.01 -3.10
CA VAL A 121 -3.90 13.22 -2.69
C VAL A 121 -3.30 13.82 -1.42
N ALA A 122 -3.07 13.00 -0.38
CA ALA A 122 -2.42 13.44 0.85
C ALA A 122 -0.98 13.93 0.59
N GLY A 123 -0.24 13.20 -0.24
CA GLY A 123 1.14 13.51 -0.61
C GLY A 123 1.28 14.86 -1.33
N PHE A 124 0.56 15.04 -2.43
CA PHE A 124 0.56 16.30 -3.19
C PHE A 124 0.02 17.47 -2.38
N SER A 125 -1.02 17.26 -1.56
CA SER A 125 -1.57 18.33 -0.73
C SER A 125 -0.55 18.86 0.29
N ARG A 126 0.26 17.99 0.90
CA ARG A 126 1.38 18.40 1.76
C ARG A 126 2.46 19.11 0.98
N TYR A 127 2.86 18.58 -0.17
CA TYR A 127 3.88 19.18 -1.03
C TYR A 127 3.51 20.63 -1.41
N HIS A 128 2.27 20.86 -1.85
CA HIS A 128 1.78 22.19 -2.20
C HIS A 128 1.67 23.12 -0.98
N ALA A 129 1.25 22.61 0.18
CA ALA A 129 1.19 23.42 1.40
C ALA A 129 2.58 23.87 1.86
N THR A 130 3.57 22.97 1.84
CA THR A 130 4.96 23.33 2.13
C THR A 130 5.47 24.38 1.14
N ARG A 131 5.18 24.24 -0.16
CA ARG A 131 5.61 25.20 -1.18
C ARG A 131 5.00 26.59 -0.99
N ARG A 132 3.75 26.70 -0.53
CA ARG A 132 3.07 27.99 -0.25
C ARG A 132 3.65 28.74 0.94
N VAL A 133 4.32 28.07 1.87
CA VAL A 133 4.93 28.72 3.05
C VAL A 133 6.31 29.31 2.71
N PHE A 134 6.96 28.82 1.65
CA PHE A 134 8.29 29.27 1.21
C PHE A 134 8.26 30.10 -0.07
N ALA A 135 7.06 30.52 -0.52
CA ALA A 135 6.85 31.42 -1.66
C ALA A 135 6.36 32.77 -1.12
#